data_AF-A0A9X2DDM7-F1
#
_entry.id   AF-A0A9X2DDM7-F1
#
_cell.length_a   1.000
_cell.length_b   1.000
_cell.length_c   1.000
_cell.angle_alpha   90.00
_cell.angle_beta   90.00
_cell.angle_gamma   90.00
#
_symmetry.space_group_name_H-M   'P 1'
#
loop_
_entity.id
_entity.type
_entity.pdbx_description
1 polymer ?
#
loop_
_entity_poly.entity_id
_entity_poly.type
_entity_poly.pdbx_seq_one_letter_code
_entity_poly.pdbx_strand_id
1 'polypeptide(L)'
;MALGEAQALAGEVSPFGIKVTLMEPDAFSTHFGGSSARFAAPLDAYAPLHEAMGDFQGALQSGGDPVSFAAVVLELVDLDEPPLRQFFGPEPLNTMTADYEARMATWRAGQDRAIHANA
;
A
#
# COMPACT_ATOMS: atom_id res chain seq x y z
N MET A 1 -3.70 2.51 6.17
CA MET A 1 -4.96 2.25 6.90
C MET A 1 -5.63 0.95 6.41
N ALA A 2 -5.53 0.57 5.13
CA ALA A 2 -6.25 -0.56 4.54
C ALA A 2 -5.88 -1.98 5.03
N LEU A 3 -4.65 -2.23 5.53
CA LEU A 3 -4.23 -3.59 5.89
C LEU A 3 -5.06 -4.20 7.04
N GLY A 4 -5.41 -3.40 8.06
CA GLY A 4 -6.16 -3.91 9.21
C GLY A 4 -7.57 -4.39 8.82
N GLU A 5 -8.24 -3.65 7.93
CA GLU A 5 -9.56 -3.99 7.42
C GLU A 5 -9.52 -5.26 6.55
N ALA A 6 -8.54 -5.35 5.62
CA ALA A 6 -8.37 -6.52 4.78
C ALA A 6 -8.04 -7.78 5.60
N GLN A 7 -7.22 -7.67 6.65
CA GLN A 7 -6.88 -8.78 7.53
C GLN A 7 -8.07 -9.26 8.35
N ALA A 8 -8.88 -8.34 8.88
CA ALA A 8 -10.10 -8.69 9.60
C ALA A 8 -11.09 -9.42 8.67
N LEU A 9 -11.36 -8.83 7.50
CA LEU A 9 -12.24 -9.40 6.50
C LEU A 9 -11.78 -10.80 6.07
N ALA A 10 -10.49 -10.99 5.79
CA ALA A 10 -9.92 -12.29 5.41
C ALA A 10 -10.20 -13.37 6.45
N GLY A 11 -10.09 -13.03 7.75
CA GLY A 11 -10.42 -13.95 8.84
C GLY A 11 -11.90 -14.32 8.85
N GLU A 12 -12.79 -13.33 8.77
CA GLU A 12 -14.24 -13.49 8.83
C GLU A 12 -14.79 -14.35 7.68
N VAL A 13 -14.25 -14.19 6.48
CA VAL A 13 -14.78 -14.88 5.28
C VAL A 13 -14.11 -16.22 4.98
N SER A 14 -13.00 -16.55 5.66
CA SER A 14 -12.26 -17.79 5.45
C SER A 14 -13.08 -19.09 5.59
N PRO A 15 -14.08 -19.21 6.50
CA PRO A 15 -14.88 -20.44 6.62
C PRO A 15 -15.76 -20.71 5.40
N PHE A 16 -16.02 -19.69 4.57
CA PHE A 16 -16.77 -19.81 3.32
C PHE A 16 -15.89 -20.15 2.12
N GLY A 17 -14.58 -20.34 2.33
CA GLY A 17 -13.61 -20.59 1.26
C GLY A 17 -13.25 -19.34 0.44
N ILE A 18 -13.64 -18.15 0.89
CA ILE A 18 -13.34 -16.89 0.21
C ILE A 18 -11.92 -16.44 0.55
N LYS A 19 -11.15 -16.07 -0.46
CA LYS A 19 -9.79 -15.51 -0.32
C LYS A 19 -9.84 -13.99 -0.50
N VAL A 20 -9.03 -13.27 0.26
CA VAL A 20 -8.92 -11.81 0.21
C VAL A 20 -7.47 -11.44 -0.05
N THR A 21 -7.24 -10.56 -1.01
CA THR A 21 -5.92 -10.02 -1.32
C THR A 21 -5.98 -8.51 -1.44
N LEU A 22 -5.14 -7.83 -0.66
CA LEU A 22 -4.87 -6.40 -0.76
C LEU A 22 -3.79 -6.17 -1.82
N MET A 23 -4.17 -5.51 -2.90
CA MET A 23 -3.26 -5.12 -3.97
C MET A 23 -2.69 -3.73 -3.68
N GLU A 24 -1.38 -3.62 -3.62
CA GLU A 24 -0.66 -2.37 -3.36
C GLU A 24 0.21 -1.99 -4.55
N PRO A 25 -0.36 -1.24 -5.51
CA PRO A 25 0.36 -0.84 -6.69
C PRO A 25 1.18 0.42 -6.48
N ASP A 26 2.24 0.53 -7.28
CA ASP A 26 2.86 1.80 -7.63
C ASP A 26 1.98 2.60 -8.62
N ALA A 27 2.43 3.77 -9.04
CA ALA A 27 1.76 4.58 -10.04
C ALA A 27 1.50 3.79 -11.34
N PHE A 28 0.30 3.99 -11.91
CA PHE A 28 -0.05 3.57 -13.26
C PHE A 28 -0.41 4.78 -14.12
N SER A 29 -0.07 4.70 -15.42
CA SER A 29 -0.40 5.70 -16.44
C SER A 29 -1.91 5.77 -16.68
N THR A 30 -2.62 6.37 -15.73
CA THR A 30 -4.07 6.55 -15.71
C THR A 30 -4.39 8.01 -15.42
N HIS A 31 -5.66 8.40 -15.61
CA HIS A 31 -6.09 9.76 -15.30
C HIS A 31 -6.28 10.04 -13.80
N PHE A 32 -6.06 9.03 -12.93
CA PHE A 32 -6.36 9.08 -11.49
C PHE A 32 -5.63 10.20 -10.74
N GLY A 33 -4.34 10.37 -10.99
CA GLY A 33 -3.53 11.44 -10.39
C GLY A 33 -3.62 12.78 -11.11
N GLY A 34 -4.50 12.91 -12.11
CA GLY A 34 -4.58 14.06 -13.00
C GLY A 34 -6.01 14.48 -13.28
N SER A 35 -6.45 14.34 -14.53
CA SER A 35 -7.72 14.92 -15.02
C SER A 35 -8.99 14.34 -14.39
N SER A 36 -8.95 13.13 -13.80
CA SER A 36 -10.11 12.59 -13.08
C SER A 36 -10.19 13.04 -11.63
N ALA A 37 -9.12 13.63 -11.08
CA ALA A 37 -9.11 14.16 -9.73
C ALA A 37 -9.80 15.53 -9.65
N ARG A 38 -10.24 15.88 -8.43
CA ARG A 38 -10.69 17.22 -8.08
C ARG A 38 -9.70 17.78 -7.07
N PHE A 39 -9.03 18.86 -7.45
CA PHE A 39 -8.08 19.54 -6.59
C PHE A 39 -8.74 20.73 -5.92
N ALA A 40 -8.46 20.91 -4.63
CA ALA A 40 -8.85 22.12 -3.91
C ALA A 40 -8.06 23.33 -4.42
N ALA A 41 -8.57 24.53 -4.17
CA ALA A 41 -7.79 25.75 -4.41
C ALA A 41 -6.51 25.72 -3.55
N PRO A 42 -5.33 25.98 -4.15
CA PRO A 42 -4.08 25.99 -3.41
C PRO A 42 -4.06 27.14 -2.39
N LEU A 43 -3.39 26.91 -1.27
CA LEU A 43 -3.14 27.92 -0.24
C LEU A 43 -1.63 28.18 -0.16
N ASP A 44 -1.25 29.46 -0.11
CA ASP A 44 0.17 29.86 -0.10
C ASP A 44 0.98 29.24 1.04
N ALA A 45 0.33 29.02 2.20
CA ALA A 45 0.95 28.39 3.36
C ALA A 45 1.51 26.98 3.09
N TYR A 46 1.01 26.28 2.06
CA TYR A 46 1.45 24.94 1.67
C TYR A 46 2.27 24.93 0.36
N ALA A 47 2.60 26.09 -0.22
CA ALA A 47 3.38 26.15 -1.46
C ALA A 47 4.70 25.36 -1.42
N PRO A 48 5.52 25.41 -0.33
CA PRO A 48 6.75 24.63 -0.26
C PRO A 48 6.51 23.12 -0.27
N LEU A 49 5.39 22.66 0.30
CA LEU A 49 5.04 21.25 0.29
C LEU A 49 4.66 20.79 -1.12
N HIS A 50 3.89 21.59 -1.86
CA HIS A 50 3.55 21.27 -3.24
C HIS A 50 4.79 21.22 -4.15
N GLU A 51 5.74 22.13 -3.95
CA GLU A 51 7.02 22.12 -4.67
C GLU A 51 7.81 20.84 -4.37
N ALA A 52 7.93 20.46 -3.09
CA ALA A 52 8.60 19.23 -2.69
C ALA A 52 7.92 17.94 -3.21
N MET A 53 6.62 18.00 -3.52
CA MET A 53 5.86 16.87 -4.06
C MET A 53 5.75 16.86 -5.59
N GLY A 54 6.35 17.82 -6.30
CA GLY A 54 6.24 17.93 -7.76
C GLY A 54 6.67 16.67 -8.50
N ASP A 55 7.76 16.03 -8.06
CA ASP A 55 8.28 14.79 -8.66
C ASP A 55 7.31 13.62 -8.52
N PHE A 56 6.59 13.54 -7.38
CA PHE A 56 5.57 12.52 -7.16
C PHE A 56 4.40 12.66 -8.14
N GLN A 57 3.98 13.89 -8.43
CA GLN A 57 2.92 14.14 -9.42
C GLN A 57 3.36 13.76 -10.84
N GLY A 58 4.63 13.98 -11.18
CA GLY A 58 5.23 13.51 -12.43
C GLY A 58 5.19 11.98 -12.54
N ALA A 59 5.58 11.28 -11.47
CA ALA A 59 5.59 9.82 -11.42
C ALA A 59 4.19 9.21 -11.61
N LEU A 60 3.14 9.86 -11.10
CA LEU A 60 1.74 9.43 -11.32
C LEU A 60 1.32 9.44 -12.80
N GLN A 61 1.95 10.27 -13.64
CA GLN A 61 1.63 10.39 -15.07
C GLN A 61 2.46 9.45 -15.95
N SER A 62 3.60 8.95 -15.46
CA SER A 62 4.51 8.06 -16.18
C SER A 62 4.59 6.66 -15.57
N GLY A 63 3.56 6.27 -14.79
CA GLY A 63 3.49 4.98 -14.13
C GLY A 63 3.35 3.79 -15.10
N GLY A 64 3.29 2.57 -14.55
CA GLY A 64 3.16 1.35 -15.35
C GLY A 64 1.89 1.31 -16.24
N ASP A 65 1.86 0.36 -17.16
CA ASP A 65 0.69 0.13 -18.01
C ASP A 65 -0.44 -0.60 -17.23
N PRO A 66 -1.64 0.00 -17.11
CA PRO A 66 -2.77 -0.62 -16.41
C PRO A 66 -3.27 -1.91 -17.07
N VAL A 67 -3.08 -2.09 -18.39
CA VAL A 67 -3.49 -3.32 -19.08
C VAL A 67 -2.60 -4.49 -18.66
N SER A 68 -1.29 -4.25 -18.62
CA SER A 68 -0.32 -5.22 -18.11
C SER A 68 -0.59 -5.56 -16.63
N PHE A 69 -0.94 -4.57 -15.81
CA PHE A 69 -1.34 -4.82 -14.41
C PHE A 69 -2.56 -5.74 -14.30
N ALA A 70 -3.60 -5.50 -15.10
CA ALA A 70 -4.81 -6.32 -15.08
C ALA A 70 -4.52 -7.80 -15.41
N ALA A 71 -3.59 -8.08 -16.32
CA ALA A 71 -3.18 -9.45 -16.62
C ALA A 71 -2.57 -10.15 -15.41
N VAL A 72 -1.68 -9.49 -14.68
CA VAL A 72 -1.06 -10.04 -13.46
C VAL A 72 -2.09 -10.23 -12.33
N VAL A 73 -3.09 -9.34 -12.25
CA VAL A 73 -4.20 -9.52 -11.29
C VAL A 73 -4.99 -10.80 -11.58
N LEU A 74 -5.22 -11.15 -12.85
CA LEU A 74 -5.89 -12.39 -13.20
C LEU A 74 -5.05 -13.62 -12.84
N GLU A 75 -3.73 -13.57 -13.06
CA GLU A 75 -2.82 -14.62 -12.60
C GLU A 75 -2.89 -14.83 -11.08
N LEU A 76 -3.01 -13.73 -10.32
CA LEU A 76 -3.16 -13.78 -8.86
C LEU A 76 -4.49 -14.42 -8.42
N VAL A 77 -5.57 -14.15 -9.15
CA VAL A 77 -6.90 -14.73 -8.89
C VAL A 77 -6.91 -16.25 -9.10
N ASP A 78 -6.10 -16.74 -10.04
CA ASP A 78 -6.00 -18.17 -10.36
C ASP A 78 -5.11 -18.98 -9.40
N LEU A 79 -4.47 -18.33 -8.41
CA LEU A 79 -3.68 -19.05 -7.40
C LEU A 79 -4.58 -19.79 -6.42
N ASP A 80 -4.17 -21.02 -6.05
CA ASP A 80 -4.85 -21.80 -5.01
C ASP A 80 -4.79 -21.11 -3.63
N GLU A 81 -3.64 -20.47 -3.34
CA GLU A 81 -3.37 -19.74 -2.11
C GLU A 81 -2.79 -18.35 -2.42
N PRO A 82 -3.64 -17.38 -2.83
CA PRO A 82 -3.16 -16.04 -3.11
C PRO A 82 -2.72 -15.35 -1.81
N PRO A 83 -1.65 -14.54 -1.85
CA PRO A 83 -1.18 -13.82 -0.67
C PRO A 83 -2.23 -12.80 -0.20
N LEU A 84 -2.27 -12.54 1.12
CA LEU A 84 -3.14 -11.49 1.67
C LEU A 84 -2.73 -10.09 1.19
N ARG A 85 -1.45 -9.88 0.84
CA ARG A 85 -0.91 -8.60 0.40
C ARG A 85 0.05 -8.81 -0.77
N GLN A 86 -0.20 -8.15 -1.90
CA GLN A 86 0.62 -8.21 -3.09
C GLN A 86 1.07 -6.80 -3.48
N PHE A 87 2.39 -6.62 -3.60
CA PHE A 87 2.98 -5.37 -4.06
C PHE A 87 3.24 -5.41 -5.56
N PHE A 88 3.00 -4.28 -6.25
CA PHE A 88 3.30 -4.16 -7.67
C PHE A 88 4.24 -2.98 -7.90
N GLY A 89 5.41 -3.25 -8.44
CA GLY A 89 6.51 -2.29 -8.56
C GLY A 89 7.56 -2.45 -7.46
N PRO A 90 8.79 -1.95 -7.68
CA PRO A 90 9.90 -2.12 -6.73
C PRO A 90 9.79 -1.20 -5.49
N GLU A 91 9.23 0.00 -5.66
CA GLU A 91 9.15 1.01 -4.58
C GLU A 91 8.24 0.62 -3.41
N PRO A 92 7.01 0.10 -3.63
CA PRO A 92 6.12 -0.27 -2.52
C PRO A 92 6.72 -1.34 -1.59
N LEU A 93 7.38 -2.35 -2.15
CA LEU A 93 7.99 -3.43 -1.37
C LEU A 93 9.21 -2.93 -0.57
N ASN A 94 10.06 -2.09 -1.18
CA ASN A 94 11.21 -1.50 -0.49
C ASN A 94 10.76 -0.62 0.67
N THR A 95 9.76 0.24 0.42
CA THR A 95 9.19 1.14 1.44
C THR A 95 8.61 0.34 2.60
N MET A 96 7.85 -0.72 2.32
CA MET A 96 7.27 -1.54 3.39
C MET A 96 8.31 -2.36 4.13
N THR A 97 9.32 -2.89 3.45
CA THR A 97 10.41 -3.59 4.13
C THR A 97 11.06 -2.69 5.18
N ALA A 98 11.43 -1.46 4.81
CA ALA A 98 12.05 -0.51 5.72
C ALA A 98 11.13 -0.12 6.90
N ASP A 99 9.83 0.14 6.64
CA ASP A 99 8.86 0.48 7.71
C ASP A 99 8.69 -0.69 8.70
N TYR A 100 8.55 -1.92 8.21
CA TYR A 100 8.39 -3.09 9.06
C TYR A 100 9.65 -3.38 9.88
N GLU A 101 10.84 -3.25 9.29
CA GLU A 101 12.10 -3.40 10.01
C GLU A 101 12.21 -2.38 11.16
N ALA A 102 11.88 -1.11 10.89
CA ALA A 102 11.90 -0.05 11.91
C ALA A 102 10.87 -0.30 13.03
N ARG A 103 9.66 -0.75 12.69
CA ARG A 103 8.63 -1.10 13.67
C ARG A 103 9.03 -2.28 14.52
N MET A 104 9.55 -3.34 13.89
CA MET A 104 10.04 -4.51 14.60
C MET A 104 11.18 -4.14 15.56
N ALA A 105 12.11 -3.28 15.14
CA ALA A 105 13.17 -2.78 16.01
C ALA A 105 12.59 -2.02 17.22
N THR A 106 11.60 -1.16 16.98
CA THR A 106 10.92 -0.41 18.05
C THR A 106 10.21 -1.32 19.04
N TRP A 107 9.45 -2.31 18.56
CA TRP A 107 8.72 -3.26 19.42
C TRP A 107 9.66 -4.15 20.22
N ARG A 108 10.73 -4.65 19.60
CA ARG A 108 11.77 -5.44 20.28
C ARG A 108 12.46 -4.62 21.37
N ALA A 109 12.82 -3.37 21.11
CA ALA A 109 13.39 -2.48 22.12
C ALA A 109 12.40 -2.21 23.27
N GLY A 110 11.10 -2.21 22.99
CA GLY A 110 10.05 -2.07 24.00
C GLY A 110 9.69 -3.35 24.76
N GLN A 111 10.23 -4.51 24.36
CA GLN A 111 9.80 -5.82 24.86
C GLN A 111 10.07 -5.99 26.36
N ASP A 112 11.13 -5.37 26.88
CA ASP A 112 11.43 -5.35 28.31
C ASP A 112 10.29 -4.72 29.13
N ARG A 113 9.63 -3.68 28.61
CA ARG A 113 8.47 -3.05 29.29
C ARG A 113 7.25 -3.96 29.32
N ALA A 114 7.06 -4.79 28.30
CA ALA A 114 5.93 -5.70 28.21
C ALA A 114 6.08 -6.92 29.12
N ILE A 115 7.31 -7.42 29.33
CA ILE A 115 7.59 -8.57 30.21
C ILE A 115 7.35 -8.21 31.69
N HIS A 116 7.72 -7.00 32.11
CA HIS A 116 7.50 -6.55 33.50
C HIS A 116 6.03 -6.25 33.83
N ALA A 117 5.18 -5.98 32.84
CA ALA A 117 3.76 -5.69 33.04
C ALA A 117 2.89 -6.96 33.20
N ASN A 118 3.42 -8.14 32.87
CA ASN A 118 2.75 -9.43 32.96
C ASN A 118 3.29 -10.33 34.10
N ALA A 119 4.13 -9.78 34.99
CA ALA A 119 4.64 -10.44 36.19
C ALA A 119 3.86 -9.98 37.42
#